data_AF-A0A2E6P765-F1
#
_entry.id   AF-A0A2E6P765-F1
#
_cell.length_a   1.000
_cell.length_b   1.000
_cell.length_c   1.000
_cell.angle_alpha   90.00
_cell.angle_beta   90.00
_cell.angle_gamma   90.00
#
_symmetry.space_group_name_H-M   'P 1'
#
loop_
_entity.id
_entity.type
_entity.pdbx_description
1 polymer ?
#
loop_
_entity_poly.entity_id
_entity_poly.type
_entity_poly.pdbx_seq_one_letter_code
_entity_poly.pdbx_strand_id
1 'polypeptide(L)' 'MLARQRLGIVMMIVFMPANGPFWRMAIDALGIGMEFSDSAFFAYSILLFISGGVLTFTPKTKFG' A
#
# COMPACT_ATOMS: atom_id res chain seq x y z
N MET A 1 -9.71 -15.47 8.11
CA MET A 1 -8.70 -15.07 7.09
C MET A 1 -7.32 -15.27 7.68
N LEU A 2 -6.37 -15.79 6.91
CA LEU A 2 -4.96 -15.85 7.33
C LEU A 2 -4.46 -14.44 7.62
N ALA A 3 -3.58 -14.26 8.62
CA ALA A 3 -3.00 -12.95 8.96
C ALA A 3 -2.38 -12.26 7.72
N ARG A 4 -1.78 -13.06 6.83
CA ARG A 4 -1.26 -12.64 5.52
C ARG A 4 -2.31 -11.96 4.62
N GLN A 5 -3.50 -12.53 4.51
CA GLN A 5 -4.56 -11.95 3.67
C GLN A 5 -5.13 -10.67 4.29
N ARG A 6 -5.23 -10.61 5.63
CA ARG A 6 -5.62 -9.37 6.33
C ARG A 6 -4.61 -8.25 6.08
N LEU A 7 -3.31 -8.57 6.16
CA LEU A 7 -2.23 -7.65 5.83
C LEU A 7 -2.33 -7.16 4.38
N GLY A 8 -2.67 -8.06 3.45
CA GLY A 8 -2.81 -7.73 2.03
C GLY A 8 -3.97 -6.76 1.79
N ILE A 9 -5.12 -7.01 2.42
CA ILE A 9 -6.29 -6.13 2.36
C ILE A 9 -5.96 -4.75 2.94
N VAL A 10 -5.27 -4.70 4.08
CA VAL A 10 -4.83 -3.43 4.69
C VAL A 10 -3.89 -2.69 3.75
N MET A 11 -2.91 -3.37 3.14
CA MET A 11 -2.01 -2.76 2.16
C MET A 11 -2.76 -2.20 0.95
N MET A 12 -3.76 -2.92 0.43
CA MET A 12 -4.58 -2.45 -0.69
C MET A 12 -5.40 -1.20 -0.32
N ILE A 13 -5.98 -1.16 0.87
CA ILE A 13 -6.79 0.00 1.32
C ILE A 13 -5.90 1.20 1.57
N VAL A 14 -4.77 1.00 2.25
CA VAL A 14 -3.87 2.07 2.71
C VAL A 14 -3.06 2.67 1.55
N PHE A 15 -2.56 1.83 0.64
CA PHE A 15 -1.76 2.26 -0.52
C PHE A 15 -2.56 2.36 -1.81
N MET A 16 -3.88 2.49 -1.73
CA MET A 16 -4.69 2.82 -2.90
C MET A 16 -4.15 4.13 -3.52
N PRO A 17 -3.88 4.20 -4.83
CA PRO A 17 -3.28 5.39 -5.44
C PRO A 17 -4.08 6.68 -5.23
N ALA A 18 -5.40 6.56 -5.03
CA ALA A 18 -6.29 7.66 -4.68
C ALA A 18 -5.99 8.31 -3.30
N ASN A 19 -5.28 7.60 -2.40
CA ASN A 19 -4.90 8.11 -1.08
C ASN A 19 -3.66 9.02 -1.13
N GLY A 20 -3.12 9.34 -2.30
CA GLY A 20 -1.96 10.24 -2.45
C GLY A 20 -2.07 11.53 -1.62
N PRO A 21 -3.17 12.30 -1.71
CA PRO A 21 -3.36 13.51 -0.91
C PRO A 21 -3.38 13.24 0.61
N PHE A 22 -3.97 12.13 1.05
CA PHE A 22 -4.02 11.75 2.46
C PHE A 22 -2.61 11.53 3.01
N TRP A 23 -1.77 10.82 2.26
CA TRP A 23 -0.38 10.59 2.64
C TRP A 23 0.43 11.87 2.68
N ARG A 24 0.20 12.80 1.75
CA ARG A 24 0.86 14.11 1.74
C ARG A 24 0.51 14.93 2.97
N MET A 25 -0.78 14.99 3.32
CA MET A 25 -1.24 15.64 4.56
C MET A 25 -0.65 14.99 5.82
N ALA A 26 -0.55 13.65 5.85
CA ALA A 26 0.04 12.94 6.98
C ALA A 26 1.54 13.21 7.15
N ILE A 27 2.29 13.28 6.04
CA ILE A 27 3.74 13.61 6.04
C ILE A 27 3.95 15.06 6.47
N ASP A 28 3.16 15.99 5.95
CA ASP A 28 3.20 17.41 6.34
C ASP A 28 2.87 17.58 7.83
N ALA A 29 1.87 16.87 8.34
CA ALA A 29 1.50 16.89 9.76
C ALA A 29 2.60 16.30 10.67
N LEU A 30 3.40 15.35 10.17
CA LEU A 30 4.55 14.80 10.90
C LEU A 30 5.78 15.71 10.85
N GLY A 31 5.73 16.82 10.10
CA GLY A 31 6.85 17.75 9.95
C GLY A 31 8.04 17.15 9.21
N ILE A 32 7.84 16.02 8.52
CA ILE A 32 8.88 15.35 7.76
C ILE A 32 8.92 16.06 6.41
N GLY A 33 9.85 17.00 6.25
CA GLY A 33 10.10 17.73 5.01
C GLY A 33 10.65 16.80 3.92
N MET A 34 9.84 15.83 3.48
CA MET A 34 10.20 14.87 2.46
C MET A 34 9.77 15.42 1.10
N GLU A 35 10.74 15.87 0.30
CA GLU A 35 10.55 16.24 -1.11
C GLU A 35 10.34 14.98 -1.97
N PHE A 36 9.35 14.17 -1.62
CA PHE A 36 9.00 13.02 -2.45
C PHE A 36 8.30 13.53 -3.70
N SER A 37 8.87 13.25 -4.87
CA SER A 37 8.19 13.57 -6.14
C SER A 37 6.83 12.88 -6.18
N ASP A 38 5.77 13.63 -6.53
CA ASP A 38 4.39 13.12 -6.60
C ASP A 38 4.29 11.89 -7.52
N SER A 39 5.06 11.90 -8.63
CA SER A 39 5.12 10.78 -9.56
C SER A 39 5.78 9.54 -8.97
N ALA A 40 6.81 9.74 -8.13
CA ALA A 40 7.46 8.64 -7.42
C ALA A 40 6.50 8.04 -6.38
N PHE A 41 5.83 8.88 -5.58
CA PHE A 41 4.88 8.41 -4.55
C PHE A 41 3.77 7.58 -5.19
N PHE A 42 3.23 8.07 -6.31
CA PHE A 42 2.22 7.37 -7.09
C PHE A 42 2.72 6.00 -7.58
N ALA A 43 3.90 5.93 -8.19
CA ALA A 43 4.49 4.67 -8.63
C ALA A 43 4.71 3.67 -7.47
N TYR A 44 5.21 4.15 -6.32
CA TYR A 44 5.38 3.32 -5.12
C TYR A 44 4.04 2.82 -4.58
N SER A 45 3.00 3.66 -4.55
CA SER A 45 1.67 3.26 -4.09
C SER A 45 1.08 2.15 -4.97
N ILE A 46 1.27 2.22 -6.29
CA ILE A 46 0.85 1.17 -7.22
C ILE A 46 1.58 -0.15 -6.94
N LEU A 47 2.91 -0.11 -6.75
CA LEU A 47 3.69 -1.31 -6.46
C LEU A 47 3.25 -1.98 -5.15
N LEU A 48 3.00 -1.18 -4.11
CA LEU A 48 2.52 -1.67 -2.81
C LEU A 48 1.08 -2.18 -2.88
N PHE A 49 0.22 -1.52 -3.66
CA PHE A 49 -1.15 -1.97 -3.91
C PHE A 49 -1.18 -3.33 -4.62
N ILE A 50 -0.39 -3.48 -5.70
CA ILE A 50 -0.26 -4.74 -6.44
C ILE A 50 0.28 -5.83 -5.50
N SER A 51 1.30 -5.50 -4.70
CA SER A 51 1.88 -6.43 -3.72
C SER A 51 0.85 -6.88 -2.67
N GLY A 52 0.02 -5.95 -2.17
CA GLY A 52 -1.10 -6.26 -1.27
C GLY A 52 -2.16 -7.15 -1.94
N GLY A 53 -2.43 -6.90 -3.22
CA GLY A 53 -3.28 -7.74 -4.06
C GLY A 53 -2.73 -9.16 -4.18
N VAL A 54 -1.45 -9.31 -4.53
CA VAL A 54 -0.77 -10.61 -4.55
C VAL A 54 -0.89 -11.28 -3.19
N LEU A 55 -0.63 -10.57 -2.09
CA LEU A 55 -0.69 -11.14 -0.74
C LEU A 55 -2.11 -11.63 -0.35
N THR A 56 -3.14 -10.94 -0.85
CA THR A 56 -4.56 -11.25 -0.59
C THR A 56 -5.07 -12.40 -1.46
N PHE A 57 -4.76 -12.35 -2.76
CA PHE A 57 -5.26 -13.26 -3.78
C PHE A 57 -4.36 -14.46 -4.05
N THR A 58 -3.12 -14.48 -3.54
CA THR A 58 -2.28 -15.68 -3.60
C THR A 58 -3.03 -16.81 -2.92
N PRO A 59 -3.48 -17.83 -3.69
CA PRO A 59 -4.24 -18.93 -3.13
C PRO A 59 -3.38 -19.60 -2.06
N LYS A 60 -4.01 -20.26 -1.09
CA LYS A 60 -3.25 -21.15 -0.21
C LYS A 60 -2.48 -22.09 -1.15
N THR A 61 -1.15 -22.02 -1.17
CA THR A 61 -0.32 -23.08 -1.71
C THR A 61 -0.64 -24.29 -0.84
N LYS A 62 -1.69 -25.02 -1.20
CA LYS A 62 -1.96 -26.36 -0.71
C LYS A 62 -0.92 -27.24 -1.38
N PHE A 63 0.32 -27.17 -0.91
CA PHE A 63 1.16 -28.35 -0.95
C PHE A 63 0.66 -29.21 0.20
N GLY A 64 -0.25 -30.12 -0.14
CA GLY A 64 -0.84 -31.13 0.72
C GLY A 64 -1.24 -32.28 -0.17
#